data_AF-A0A6B3CLN3-F1
#
_entry.id   AF-A0A6B3CLN3-F1
#
_cell.length_a   1.000
_cell.length_b   1.000
_cell.length_c   1.000
_cell.angle_alpha   90.00
_cell.angle_beta   90.00
_cell.angle_gamma   90.00
#
_symmetry.space_group_name_H-M   'P 1'
#
loop_
_entity.id
_entity.type
_entity.pdbx_description
1 polymer ?
#
loop_
_entity_poly.entity_id
_entity_poly.type
_entity_poly.pdbx_seq_one_letter_code
_entity_poly.pdbx_strand_id
1 'polypeptide(L)' 'MIFDPEALRRIRRAKGLSRSDLGARVGRSVAAVSRWESRVNAPYCRSSTAWPPPSASTSWS' A
#
# COMPACT_ATOMS: atom_id res chain seq x y z
N MET A 1 -13.68 -4.56 4.49
CA MET A 1 -13.20 -4.98 3.16
C MET A 1 -12.11 -6.02 3.36
N ILE A 2 -12.31 -7.24 2.85
CA ILE A 2 -11.32 -8.32 2.91
C ILE A 2 -10.46 -8.24 1.65
N PHE A 3 -9.14 -8.31 1.81
CA PHE A 3 -8.21 -8.37 0.68
C PHE A 3 -8.10 -9.83 0.16
N ASP A 4 -8.27 -10.04 -1.15
CA ASP A 4 -8.13 -11.35 -1.81
C ASP A 4 -6.85 -11.42 -2.68
N PRO A 5 -5.82 -12.16 -2.22
CA PRO A 5 -4.57 -12.40 -2.94
C PRO A 5 -4.73 -13.05 -4.33
N GLU A 6 -5.67 -13.98 -4.48
CA GLU A 6 -5.87 -14.70 -5.74
C GLU A 6 -6.58 -13.83 -6.77
N ALA A 7 -7.58 -13.04 -6.34
CA ALA A 7 -8.20 -12.04 -7.20
C ALA A 7 -7.18 -11.01 -7.71
N LEU A 8 -6.28 -10.53 -6.85
CA LEU A 8 -5.21 -9.62 -7.26
C LEU A 8 -4.33 -10.25 -8.36
N ARG A 9 -3.87 -11.48 -8.13
CA ARG A 9 -3.02 -12.21 -9.09
C ARG A 9 -3.72 -12.43 -10.42
N ARG A 10 -5.00 -12.82 -10.39
CA ARG A 10 -5.83 -13.03 -11.59
C ARG A 10 -5.99 -11.75 -12.40
N ILE A 11 -6.40 -10.65 -11.75
CA ILE A 11 -6.59 -9.35 -12.42
C ILE A 11 -5.28 -8.83 -13.00
N ARG A 12 -4.17 -8.95 -12.25
CA ARG A 12 -2.84 -8.53 -12.73
C ARG A 12 -2.45 -9.27 -14.02
N ARG A 13 -2.62 -10.60 -14.04
CA ARG A 13 -2.34 -11.43 -15.22
C ARG A 13 -3.28 -11.13 -16.40
N ALA A 14 -4.57 -10.96 -16.14
CA ALA A 14 -5.55 -10.59 -17.18
C ALA A 14 -5.23 -9.24 -17.83
N LYS A 15 -4.55 -8.34 -17.12
CA LYS A 15 -4.06 -7.06 -17.65
C LYS A 15 -2.65 -7.13 -18.25
N GLY A 16 -2.04 -8.32 -18.36
CA GLY A 16 -0.68 -8.48 -18.89
C GLY A 16 0.41 -7.86 -18.03
N LEU A 17 0.15 -7.61 -16.75
CA LEU A 17 1.09 -6.90 -15.87
C LEU A 17 2.04 -7.87 -15.17
N SER A 18 3.33 -7.54 -15.15
CA SER A 18 4.26 -8.12 -14.20
C SER A 18 3.99 -7.60 -12.78
N ARG A 19 4.60 -8.22 -11.77
CA ARG A 19 4.54 -7.70 -10.39
C ARG A 19 5.20 -6.32 -10.27
N SER A 20 6.25 -6.08 -11.04
CA SER A 20 6.96 -4.79 -11.09
C SER A 20 6.07 -3.70 -11.67
N ASP A 21 5.33 -3.99 -12.76
CA ASP A 21 4.41 -3.03 -13.37
C ASP A 21 3.28 -2.64 -12.41
N LEU A 22 2.71 -3.63 -11.72
CA LEU A 22 1.70 -3.37 -10.70
C LEU A 22 2.27 -2.52 -9.57
N GLY A 23 3.46 -2.87 -9.08
CA GLY A 23 4.15 -2.13 -8.02
C GLY A 23 4.35 -0.66 -8.40
N ALA A 24 4.89 -0.39 -9.59
CA ALA A 24 5.08 0.96 -10.09
C ALA A 24 3.76 1.75 -10.15
N ARG A 25 2.68 1.12 -10.63
CA ARG A 25 1.35 1.77 -10.73
C ARG A 25 0.73 2.15 -9.38
N VAL A 26 0.98 1.37 -8.33
CA VAL A 26 0.39 1.60 -7.00
C VAL A 26 1.39 2.21 -6.00
N GLY A 27 2.59 2.59 -6.47
CA GLY A 27 3.65 3.18 -5.64
C GLY A 27 4.20 2.21 -4.59
N ARG A 28 4.37 0.93 -4.94
CA ARG A 28 4.89 -0.12 -4.04
C ARG A 28 5.96 -0.96 -4.71
N SER A 29 6.80 -1.59 -3.89
CA SER A 29 7.86 -2.47 -4.39
C SER A 29 7.30 -3.78 -4.94
N VAL A 30 8.04 -4.40 -5.87
CA VAL A 30 7.75 -5.75 -6.39
C VAL A 30 7.66 -6.79 -5.26
N ALA A 31 8.48 -6.63 -4.22
CA ALA A 31 8.47 -7.50 -3.05
C ALA A 31 7.17 -7.35 -2.24
N ALA A 32 6.62 -6.13 -2.11
CA ALA A 32 5.32 -5.93 -1.47
C ALA A 32 4.21 -6.65 -2.23
N VAL A 33 4.16 -6.48 -3.56
CA VAL A 33 3.19 -7.19 -4.42
C VAL A 33 3.33 -8.70 -4.30
N SER A 34 4.56 -9.22 -4.27
CA SER A 34 4.80 -10.65 -4.08
C SER A 34 4.27 -11.15 -2.73
N ARG A 35 4.50 -10.41 -1.64
CA ARG A 35 3.99 -10.77 -0.31
C ARG A 35 2.47 -10.75 -0.24
N TRP A 36 1.83 -9.79 -0.91
CA TRP A 36 0.38 -9.72 -1.03
C TRP A 36 -0.20 -10.94 -1.74
N GLU A 37 0.35 -11.31 -2.90
CA GLU A 37 -0.10 -12.49 -3.65
C GLU A 37 0.16 -13.80 -2.91
N SER A 38 1.24 -13.86 -2.12
CA SER A 38 1.61 -15.04 -1.31
C SER A 38 0.89 -15.11 0.04
N ARG A 39 -0.07 -14.21 0.32
CA ARG A 39 -0.80 -14.14 1.59
C ARG A 39 0.07 -13.88 2.83
N VAL A 40 1.30 -13.38 2.64
CA VAL A 40 2.22 -13.07 3.74
C VAL A 40 1.73 -11.85 4.52
N ASN A 41 1.22 -10.84 3.81
CA ASN A 41 0.50 -9.72 4.41
C ASN A 41 -0.51 -9.14 3.43
N ALA A 42 -1.43 -8.32 3.94
CA ALA A 42 -2.34 -7.53 3.12
C ALA A 42 -1.81 -6.09 2.97
N PRO A 43 -2.19 -5.36 1.92
CA PRO A 43 -2.03 -3.91 1.88
C PRO A 43 -2.77 -3.32 3.08
N TYR A 44 -2.02 -2.69 3.97
CA TYR A 44 -2.61 -1.88 5.03
C TYR A 44 -2.68 -0.45 4.52
N CYS A 45 -3.84 0.20 4.68
CA CYS A 45 -3.85 1.65 4.64
C CYS A 45 -3.10 2.10 5.89
N ARG A 46 -1.91 2.71 5.71
CA ARG A 46 -1.34 3.49 6.80
C ARG A 46 -2.34 4.62 7.03
N SER A 47 -3.08 4.60 8.13
CA SER A 47 -3.80 5.77 8.58
C SER A 47 -2.76 6.86 8.73
N SER A 48 -2.86 7.89 7.89
CA SER A 48 -1.99 9.06 7.98
C SER A 48 -2.43 9.88 9.19
N THR A 49 -2.24 9.34 10.40
CA THR A 49 -2.14 10.14 11.61
C THR A 49 -0.72 10.68 11.66
N ALA A 50 -0.40 11.53 10.69
CA ALA A 50 0.66 12.51 10.79
C ALA A 50 -0.04 13.87 10.92
N TRP A 51 -0.81 13.99 11.99
CA TRP A 51 -1.14 15.26 12.59
C TRP A 51 -0.04 15.55 13.61
N PRO A 52 0.72 16.65 13.52
CA PRO A 52 1.34 17.19 14.71
C PRO A 52 0.22 17.79 15.57
N PRO A 53 0.07 17.51 16.89
CA PRO A 53 -0.57 18.51 17.73
C PRO A 53 0.23 19.82 17.55
N PRO A 54 -0.43 20.97 17.41
CA PRO A 54 0.29 22.23 17.32
C PRO A 54 1.08 22.46 18.61
N SER A 55 2.36 22.09 18.64
CA SER A 55 3.37 22.93 19.28
C SER A 55 3.61 24.12 18.34
N ALA A 56 2.57 24.93 18.19
CA ALA A 56 2.72 26.33 17.86
C ALA A 56 3.33 27.01 19.10
N SER A 57 4.65 26.84 19.28
CA SER A 57 5.40 27.71 20.16
C SER A 57 5.79 28.95 19.37
N THR A 58 4.99 30.01 19.46
CA THR A 58 5.53 31.37 19.50
C THR A 58 4.63 32.22 20.39
N SER A 59 5.13 32.42 21.62
CA SER A 59 4.97 33.59 22.49
C SER A 59 3.57 34.19 22.65
N TRP A 60 2.93 33.87 23.79
CA TRP A 60 2.11 34.82 24.54
C TRP A 60 2.54 34.77 26.01
N SER A 61 2.77 35.97 26.57
CA SER A 61 3.41 36.30 27.87
C SER A 61 4.92 36.45 27.82
#